data_AF-A0A318LAH4-F1
#
_entry.id   AF-A0A318LAH4-F1
#
_cell.length_a   1.000
_cell.length_b   1.000
_cell.length_c   1.000
_cell.angle_alpha   90.00
_cell.angle_beta   90.00
_cell.angle_gamma   90.00
#
_symmetry.space_group_name_H-M   'P 1'
#
loop_
_entity.id
_entity.type
_entity.pdbx_description
1 polymer ?
#
loop_
_entity_poly.entity_id
_entity_poly.type
_entity_poly.pdbx_seq_one_letter_code
_entity_poly.pdbx_strand_id
1 'polypeptide(L)'
;MSVPLSPDDVSDPPVRRRLAYRIGPLVLLCLGIVAAVLACTLALGEARRPGPGLWPLLASGLLVAVAALLLFREDPADYERWTRGTARVGVAVLSVVAFIPLFQFTGLLPAGFLLLAFWLRFFARERLFKALILAASGAVVLQLVFVEVLGVPVPAGPRFGLF
;
A
#
# COMPACT_ATOMS: atom_id res chain seq x y z
N MET A 1 34.99 28.19 -9.50
CA MET A 1 33.92 28.03 -10.50
C MET A 1 32.59 28.05 -9.75
N SER A 2 32.04 29.24 -9.54
CA SER A 2 30.80 29.46 -8.78
C SER A 2 29.61 29.10 -9.65
N VAL A 3 28.83 28.10 -9.23
CA VAL A 3 27.54 27.77 -9.86
C VAL A 3 26.64 29.01 -9.74
N PRO A 4 26.11 29.56 -10.84
CA PRO A 4 25.19 30.68 -10.76
C PRO A 4 23.91 30.22 -10.07
N LEU A 5 23.55 30.86 -8.95
CA LEU A 5 22.30 30.65 -8.25
C LEU A 5 21.14 31.01 -9.18
N SER A 6 20.17 30.11 -9.34
CA SER A 6 18.94 30.41 -10.09
C SER A 6 18.23 31.59 -9.43
N PRO A 7 17.62 32.52 -10.18
CA PRO A 7 16.87 33.65 -9.62
C PRO A 7 15.75 33.24 -8.65
N ASP A 8 15.31 31.98 -8.76
CA ASP A 8 14.26 31.38 -7.91
C ASP A 8 14.76 30.93 -6.52
N ASP A 9 16.08 30.92 -6.29
CA ASP A 9 16.69 30.41 -5.04
C ASP A 9 16.78 31.48 -3.93
N VAL A 10 16.36 32.72 -4.22
CA VAL A 10 16.62 33.90 -3.35
C VAL A 10 15.42 34.36 -2.53
N SER A 11 14.21 33.79 -2.69
CA SER A 11 13.02 34.44 -2.13
C SER A 11 11.88 33.53 -1.63
N ASP A 12 12.17 32.30 -1.18
CA ASP A 12 11.19 31.58 -0.34
C ASP A 12 11.53 31.79 1.15
N PRO A 13 10.66 32.46 1.95
CA PRO A 13 10.94 32.72 3.35
C PRO A 13 11.14 31.39 4.10
N PRO A 14 12.06 31.31 5.08
CA PRO A 14 12.39 30.08 5.79
C PRO A 14 11.17 29.40 6.44
N VAL A 15 10.12 30.17 6.71
CA VAL A 15 8.82 29.71 7.21
C VAL A 15 8.04 28.91 6.17
N ARG A 16 8.00 29.32 4.89
CA ARG A 16 7.33 28.56 3.81
C ARG A 16 7.97 27.19 3.59
N ARG A 17 9.30 27.14 3.66
CA ARG A 17 10.07 25.89 3.56
C ARG A 17 9.77 24.95 4.72
N ARG A 18 9.74 25.45 5.97
CA ARG A 18 9.32 24.66 7.15
C ARG A 18 7.88 24.15 7.09
N LEU A 19 6.95 24.94 6.56
CA LEU A 19 5.56 24.49 6.38
C LEU A 19 5.47 23.37 5.35
N ALA A 20 6.20 23.47 4.24
CA ALA A 20 6.19 22.46 3.18
C ALA A 20 6.62 21.07 3.68
N TYR A 21 7.61 21.00 4.58
CA TYR A 21 8.06 19.73 5.15
C TYR A 21 7.00 19.08 6.04
N ARG A 22 6.29 19.87 6.85
CA ARG A 22 5.21 19.36 7.71
C ARG A 22 4.02 18.77 6.95
N ILE A 23 3.87 19.07 5.66
CA ILE A 23 2.77 18.51 4.86
C ILE A 23 2.87 16.99 4.78
N GLY A 24 4.09 16.43 4.66
CA GLY A 24 4.29 14.99 4.55
C GLY A 24 3.70 14.20 5.74
N PRO A 25 4.16 14.45 6.97
CA PRO A 25 3.60 13.82 8.16
C PRO A 25 2.15 14.16 8.39
N LEU A 26 1.71 15.38 8.06
CA LEU A 26 0.31 15.76 8.28
C LEU A 26 -0.60 14.94 7.36
N VAL A 27 -0.19 14.70 6.11
CA VAL A 27 -0.88 13.78 5.20
C VAL A 27 -0.85 12.34 5.74
N LEU A 28 0.30 11.85 6.22
CA LEU A 28 0.40 10.51 6.81
C LEU A 28 -0.45 10.36 8.08
N LEU A 29 -0.50 11.40 8.91
CA LEU A 29 -1.29 11.46 10.13
C LEU A 29 -2.78 11.41 9.80
N CYS A 30 -3.24 12.26 8.87
CA CYS A 30 -4.62 12.22 8.40
C CYS A 30 -4.98 10.86 7.79
N LEU A 31 -4.10 10.30 6.96
CA LEU A 31 -4.30 8.97 6.36
C LEU A 31 -4.40 7.88 7.45
N GLY A 32 -3.51 7.91 8.44
CA GLY A 32 -3.52 6.98 9.57
C GLY A 32 -4.79 7.11 10.41
N ILE A 33 -5.24 8.33 10.72
CA ILE A 33 -6.49 8.56 11.46
C ILE A 33 -7.70 8.03 10.68
N VAL A 34 -7.80 8.34 9.38
CA VAL A 34 -8.88 7.83 8.53
C VAL A 34 -8.85 6.30 8.48
N ALA A 35 -7.68 5.70 8.30
CA ALA A 35 -7.52 4.25 8.30
C ALA A 35 -7.91 3.62 9.64
N ALA A 36 -7.59 4.25 10.78
CA ALA A 36 -7.99 3.78 12.10
C ALA A 36 -9.50 3.86 12.30
N VAL A 37 -10.14 4.96 11.88
CA VAL A 37 -11.60 5.10 11.93
C VAL A 37 -12.28 4.04 11.07
N LEU A 38 -11.79 3.80 9.85
CA LEU A 38 -12.29 2.73 8.99
C LEU A 38 -12.04 1.35 9.61
N ALA A 39 -10.90 1.12 10.26
CA ALA A 39 -10.62 -0.13 10.94
C ALA A 39 -11.62 -0.43 12.07
N CYS A 40 -12.10 0.60 12.77
CA CYS A 40 -13.13 0.47 13.80
C CYS A 40 -14.52 0.11 13.24
N THR A 41 -14.79 0.35 11.94
CA THR A 41 -16.03 -0.13 11.31
C THR A 41 -15.95 -1.61 10.93
N LEU A 42 -14.75 -2.18 10.89
CA LEU A 42 -14.55 -3.61 10.75
C LEU A 42 -14.65 -4.30 12.12
N ALA A 43 -15.10 -5.55 12.15
CA ALA A 43 -15.15 -6.34 13.37
C ALA A 43 -13.73 -6.48 13.96
N LEU A 44 -13.52 -5.97 15.17
CA LEU A 44 -12.25 -6.10 15.91
C LEU A 44 -12.09 -7.52 16.49
N GLY A 45 -13.19 -8.22 16.75
CA GLY A 45 -13.14 -9.55 17.37
C GLY A 45 -12.60 -9.51 18.80
N GLU A 46 -12.10 -10.65 19.28
CA GLU A 46 -11.57 -10.83 20.64
C GLU A 46 -10.04 -10.95 20.61
N ALA A 47 -9.36 -10.68 21.72
CA ALA A 47 -7.90 -10.82 21.80
C ALA A 47 -7.40 -12.24 21.46
N ARG A 48 -8.24 -13.27 21.68
CA ARG A 48 -7.95 -14.68 21.32
C ARG A 48 -8.42 -15.07 19.92
N ARG A 49 -9.29 -14.26 19.29
CA ARG A 49 -9.83 -14.47 17.94
C ARG A 49 -9.90 -13.11 17.24
N PRO A 50 -8.75 -12.61 16.77
CA PRO A 50 -8.69 -11.27 16.23
C PRO A 50 -9.57 -11.17 14.99
N GLY A 51 -10.45 -10.18 14.98
CA GLY A 51 -11.27 -9.86 13.83
C GLY A 51 -10.49 -9.11 12.76
N PRO A 52 -11.05 -8.97 11.55
CA PRO A 52 -10.37 -8.34 10.41
C PRO A 52 -9.99 -6.88 10.64
N GLY A 53 -10.62 -6.18 11.61
CA GLY A 53 -10.33 -4.79 11.94
C GLY A 53 -9.10 -4.56 12.82
N LEU A 54 -8.66 -5.56 13.60
CA LEU A 54 -7.54 -5.37 14.56
C LEU A 54 -6.21 -5.09 13.86
N TRP A 55 -5.91 -5.82 12.79
CA TRP A 55 -4.65 -5.62 12.05
C TRP A 55 -4.56 -4.23 11.40
N PRO A 56 -5.57 -3.77 10.64
CA PRO A 56 -5.62 -2.39 10.17
C PRO A 56 -5.53 -1.36 11.30
N LEU A 57 -6.17 -1.61 12.45
CA LEU A 57 -6.13 -0.69 13.59
C LEU A 57 -4.71 -0.58 14.18
N LEU A 58 -3.99 -1.70 14.34
CA LEU A 58 -2.61 -1.69 14.81
C LEU A 58 -1.66 -0.98 13.82
N ALA A 59 -1.78 -1.30 12.53
CA ALA A 59 -0.94 -0.69 11.51
C ALA A 59 -1.20 0.82 11.37
N SER A 60 -2.47 1.23 11.40
CA SER A 60 -2.85 2.65 11.37
C SER A 60 -2.47 3.38 12.65
N GLY A 61 -2.60 2.75 13.82
CA GLY A 61 -2.12 3.31 15.09
C GLY A 61 -0.61 3.54 15.09
N LEU A 62 0.17 2.59 14.57
CA LEU A 62 1.62 2.75 14.40
C LEU A 62 1.94 3.88 13.41
N LEU A 63 1.21 3.96 12.30
CA LEU A 63 1.37 5.04 11.32
C LEU A 63 1.07 6.42 11.93
N VAL A 64 0.00 6.54 12.71
CA VAL A 64 -0.36 7.77 13.45
C VAL A 64 0.74 8.14 14.45
N ALA A 65 1.24 7.17 15.22
CA ALA A 65 2.31 7.42 16.20
C ALA A 65 3.59 7.92 15.51
N VAL A 66 4.02 7.26 14.44
CA VAL A 66 5.21 7.66 13.67
C VAL A 66 5.02 9.03 13.02
N ALA A 67 3.87 9.29 12.40
CA ALA A 67 3.55 10.58 11.79
C ALA A 67 3.50 11.72 12.82
N ALA A 68 2.94 11.46 14.01
CA ALA A 68 2.96 12.40 15.12
C ALA A 68 4.39 12.69 15.60
N LEU A 69 5.24 11.67 15.73
CA LEU A 69 6.65 11.87 16.10
C LEU A 69 7.42 12.69 15.06
N LEU A 70 7.18 12.46 13.77
CA LEU A 70 7.79 13.22 12.67
C LEU A 70 7.45 14.73 12.76
N LEU A 71 6.20 15.09 13.09
CA LEU A 71 5.81 16.50 13.27
C LEU A 71 6.67 17.27 14.30
N PHE A 72 7.21 16.57 15.31
CA PHE A 72 8.04 17.17 16.35
C PHE A 72 9.55 17.03 16.12
N ARG A 73 10.00 15.98 15.43
CA ARG A 73 11.42 15.66 15.25
C ARG A 73 11.99 15.92 13.86
N GLU A 74 11.19 16.43 12.93
CA GLU A 74 11.64 16.62 11.55
C GLU A 74 12.82 17.57 11.38
N ASP A 75 13.89 17.05 10.78
CA ASP A 75 14.98 17.83 10.22
C ASP A 75 14.74 18.02 8.71
N PRO A 76 14.56 19.26 8.22
CA PRO A 76 14.44 19.57 6.80
C PRO A 76 15.59 19.04 5.92
N ALA A 77 16.75 18.74 6.51
CA ALA A 77 17.91 18.21 5.81
C ALA A 77 17.77 16.74 5.38
N ASP A 78 16.87 15.97 6.00
CA ASP A 78 16.71 14.53 5.76
C ASP A 78 15.77 14.20 4.58
N TYR A 79 15.18 15.22 3.95
CA TYR A 79 14.27 15.00 2.82
C TYR A 79 15.01 14.70 1.52
N GLU A 80 14.88 13.46 1.07
CA GLU A 80 15.37 13.04 -0.22
C GLU A 80 14.46 13.54 -1.36
N ARG A 81 15.06 13.98 -2.47
CA ARG A 81 14.28 14.45 -3.64
C ARG A 81 13.47 13.30 -4.21
N TRP A 82 12.27 13.63 -4.71
CA TRP A 82 11.42 12.68 -5.42
C TRP A 82 12.16 12.07 -6.60
N THR A 83 12.45 10.78 -6.55
CA THR A 83 13.17 10.08 -7.61
C THR A 83 12.24 9.18 -8.41
N ARG A 84 12.78 8.54 -9.46
CA ARG A 84 12.09 7.45 -10.16
C ARG A 84 11.73 6.28 -9.21
N GLY A 85 12.42 6.14 -8.09
CA GLY A 85 12.08 5.16 -7.05
C GLY A 85 10.72 5.46 -6.41
N THR A 86 10.44 6.73 -6.11
CA THR A 86 9.16 7.16 -5.53
C THR A 86 7.98 6.90 -6.49
N ALA A 87 8.20 7.06 -7.79
CA ALA A 87 7.20 6.69 -8.80
C ALA A 87 6.87 5.18 -8.78
N ARG A 88 7.86 4.31 -8.55
CA ARG A 88 7.61 2.85 -8.43
C ARG A 88 6.78 2.52 -7.20
N VAL A 89 6.96 3.23 -6.09
CA VAL A 89 6.12 3.07 -4.89
C VAL A 89 4.68 3.44 -5.22
N GLY A 90 4.45 4.55 -5.92
CA GLY A 90 3.12 4.94 -6.39
C GLY A 90 2.45 3.87 -7.26
N VAL A 91 3.20 3.27 -8.20
CA VAL A 91 2.72 2.16 -9.03
C VAL A 91 2.39 0.91 -8.19
N ALA A 92 3.22 0.59 -7.20
CA ALA A 92 2.96 -0.53 -6.30
C ALA A 92 1.66 -0.33 -5.52
N VAL A 93 1.48 0.84 -4.90
CA VAL A 93 0.26 1.21 -4.16
C VAL A 93 -0.96 1.15 -5.08
N LEU A 94 -0.87 1.74 -6.27
CA LEU A 94 -1.97 1.75 -7.24
C LEU A 94 -2.34 0.32 -7.67
N SER A 95 -1.37 -0.58 -7.83
CA SER A 95 -1.65 -1.99 -8.16
C SER A 95 -2.41 -2.73 -7.06
N VAL A 96 -2.14 -2.43 -5.78
CA VAL A 96 -2.88 -2.98 -4.64
C VAL A 96 -4.29 -2.40 -4.57
N VAL A 97 -4.45 -1.10 -4.84
CA VAL A 97 -5.78 -0.48 -4.91
C VAL A 97 -6.60 -1.07 -6.06
N ALA A 98 -6.00 -1.26 -7.24
CA ALA A 98 -6.64 -1.87 -8.40
C ALA A 98 -7.01 -3.35 -8.19
N PHE A 99 -6.28 -4.05 -7.31
CA PHE A 99 -6.63 -5.41 -6.92
C PHE A 99 -7.99 -5.49 -6.20
N ILE A 100 -8.40 -4.47 -5.45
CA ILE A 100 -9.68 -4.47 -4.71
C ILE A 100 -10.88 -4.73 -5.63
N PRO A 101 -11.18 -3.88 -6.64
CA PRO A 101 -12.30 -4.14 -7.54
C PRO A 101 -12.07 -5.42 -8.36
N LEU A 102 -10.83 -5.72 -8.78
CA LEU A 102 -10.53 -6.93 -9.54
C LEU A 102 -10.88 -8.19 -8.76
N PHE A 103 -10.54 -8.24 -7.47
CA PHE A 103 -10.89 -9.32 -6.55
C PHE A 103 -12.40 -9.43 -6.37
N GLN A 104 -13.11 -8.31 -6.19
CA GLN A 104 -14.57 -8.31 -6.05
C GLN A 104 -15.28 -8.84 -7.31
N PHE A 105 -14.77 -8.51 -8.50
CA PHE A 105 -15.36 -8.93 -9.76
C PHE A 105 -14.96 -10.35 -10.17
N THR A 106 -13.70 -10.74 -10.01
CA THR A 106 -13.19 -11.98 -10.62
C THR A 106 -12.92 -13.10 -9.62
N GLY A 107 -12.89 -12.79 -8.32
CA GLY A 107 -12.48 -13.71 -7.26
C GLY A 107 -10.96 -13.72 -7.05
N LEU A 108 -10.51 -14.50 -6.06
CA LEU A 108 -9.11 -14.51 -5.61
C LEU A 108 -8.13 -15.06 -6.66
N LEU A 109 -8.50 -16.12 -7.38
CA LEU A 109 -7.59 -16.80 -8.30
C LEU A 109 -7.15 -15.91 -9.47
N PRO A 110 -8.04 -15.38 -10.32
CA PRO A 110 -7.65 -14.48 -11.42
C PRO A 110 -7.09 -13.14 -10.94
N ALA A 111 -7.66 -12.54 -9.89
CA ALA A 111 -7.15 -11.27 -9.36
C ALA A 111 -5.74 -11.42 -8.77
N GLY A 112 -5.52 -12.48 -7.99
CA GLY A 112 -4.24 -12.80 -7.36
C GLY A 112 -3.18 -13.15 -8.41
N PHE A 113 -3.56 -13.93 -9.42
CA PHE A 113 -2.69 -14.23 -10.55
C PHE A 113 -2.22 -12.96 -11.26
N LEU A 114 -3.14 -12.07 -11.63
CA LEU A 114 -2.81 -10.83 -12.33
C LEU A 114 -1.92 -9.91 -11.49
N LEU A 115 -2.21 -9.76 -10.21
CA LEU A 115 -1.39 -8.97 -9.30
C LEU A 115 0.02 -9.58 -9.15
N LEU A 116 0.13 -10.89 -8.92
CA LEU A 116 1.42 -11.57 -8.79
C LEU A 116 2.23 -11.53 -10.09
N ALA A 117 1.60 -11.76 -11.24
CA ALA A 117 2.24 -11.68 -12.54
C ALA A 117 2.77 -10.26 -12.81
N PHE A 118 1.98 -9.24 -12.48
CA PHE A 118 2.40 -7.84 -12.53
C PHE A 118 3.61 -7.60 -11.61
N TRP A 119 3.54 -8.03 -10.35
CA TRP A 119 4.63 -7.82 -9.40
C TRP A 119 5.93 -8.50 -9.81
N LEU A 120 5.85 -9.78 -10.21
CA LEU A 120 7.02 -10.55 -10.67
C LEU A 120 7.61 -9.96 -11.95
N ARG A 121 6.78 -9.49 -12.88
CA ARG A 121 7.24 -8.94 -14.15
C ARG A 121 7.88 -7.56 -14.01
N PHE A 122 7.30 -6.69 -13.19
CA PHE A 122 7.70 -5.28 -13.11
C PHE A 122 8.67 -4.99 -11.95
N PHE A 123 8.50 -5.64 -10.79
CA PHE A 123 9.36 -5.42 -9.62
C PHE A 123 10.47 -6.45 -9.53
N ALA A 124 10.17 -7.74 -9.70
CA ALA A 124 11.20 -8.80 -9.69
C ALA A 124 11.94 -8.92 -11.03
N ARG A 125 11.41 -8.32 -12.11
CA ARG A 125 11.97 -8.34 -13.48
C ARG A 125 12.20 -9.76 -14.01
N GLU A 126 11.36 -10.70 -13.56
CA GLU A 126 11.43 -12.10 -13.99
C GLU A 126 11.07 -12.26 -15.46
N ARG A 127 11.59 -13.32 -16.08
CA ARG A 127 11.20 -13.69 -17.44
C ARG A 127 9.70 -14.00 -17.46
N LEU A 128 8.99 -13.52 -18.48
CA LEU A 128 7.52 -13.61 -18.55
C LEU A 128 7.00 -15.03 -18.27
N PHE A 129 7.62 -16.05 -18.86
CA PHE A 129 7.25 -17.44 -18.64
C PHE A 129 7.39 -17.88 -17.16
N LYS A 130 8.51 -17.52 -16.51
CA LYS A 130 8.72 -17.81 -15.08
C LYS A 130 7.73 -17.04 -14.21
N ALA A 131 7.50 -15.77 -14.53
CA ALA A 131 6.54 -14.93 -13.82
C ALA A 131 5.12 -15.52 -13.88
N LEU A 132 4.68 -16.01 -15.05
CA LEU A 132 3.37 -16.64 -15.21
C LEU A 132 3.26 -17.94 -14.40
N ILE A 133 4.30 -18.79 -14.40
CA ILE A 133 4.30 -20.03 -13.61
C ILE A 133 4.25 -19.73 -12.11
N LEU A 134 5.10 -18.82 -11.61
CA LEU A 134 5.11 -18.45 -10.19
C LEU A 134 3.81 -17.75 -9.77
N ALA A 135 3.25 -16.91 -10.63
CA ALA A 135 1.98 -16.25 -10.35
C ALA A 135 0.83 -17.26 -10.30
N ALA A 136 0.79 -18.22 -11.24
CA ALA A 136 -0.22 -19.26 -11.27
C ALA A 136 -0.12 -20.16 -10.03
N SER A 137 1.08 -20.64 -9.70
CA SER A 137 1.28 -21.48 -8.52
C SER A 137 0.97 -20.72 -7.23
N GLY A 138 1.43 -19.47 -7.10
CA GLY A 138 1.15 -18.62 -5.95
C GLY A 138 -0.34 -18.34 -5.76
N ALA A 139 -1.06 -18.04 -6.86
CA ALA A 139 -2.51 -17.81 -6.82
C ALA A 139 -3.28 -19.07 -6.42
N VAL A 140 -2.90 -20.24 -6.93
CA VAL A 140 -3.51 -21.53 -6.55
C VAL A 140 -3.26 -21.83 -5.08
N VAL A 141 -2.02 -21.64 -4.59
CA VAL A 141 -1.69 -21.85 -3.17
C VAL A 141 -2.50 -20.91 -2.28
N LEU A 142 -2.61 -19.63 -2.64
CA LEU A 142 -3.46 -18.67 -1.93
C LEU A 142 -4.92 -19.12 -1.92
N GLN A 143 -5.46 -19.54 -3.06
CA GLN A 143 -6.84 -20.05 -3.15
C GLN A 143 -7.06 -21.22 -2.18
N LEU A 144 -6.17 -22.22 -2.18
CA LEU A 144 -6.28 -23.38 -1.30
C LEU A 144 -6.18 -23.00 0.17
N VAL A 145 -5.25 -22.11 0.54
CA VAL A 145 -5.12 -21.67 1.93
C VAL A 145 -6.35 -20.89 2.38
N PHE A 146 -6.86 -19.96 1.57
CA PHE A 146 -8.00 -19.13 1.96
C PHE A 146 -9.33 -19.90 1.96
N VAL A 147 -9.53 -20.78 0.98
CA VAL A 147 -10.79 -21.53 0.84
C VAL A 147 -10.79 -22.79 1.70
N GLU A 148 -9.80 -23.66 1.54
CA GLU A 148 -9.81 -24.98 2.17
C GLU A 148 -9.31 -24.93 3.62
N VAL A 149 -8.21 -24.21 3.86
CA VAL A 149 -7.58 -24.19 5.20
C VAL A 149 -8.28 -23.22 6.14
N LEU A 150 -8.61 -22.03 5.65
CA LEU A 150 -9.21 -20.96 6.46
C LEU A 150 -10.74 -20.90 6.36
N GLY A 151 -11.37 -21.59 5.40
CA GLY A 151 -12.82 -21.60 5.23
C GLY A 151 -13.42 -20.23 4.90
N VAL A 152 -12.62 -19.31 4.34
CA VAL A 152 -13.06 -17.95 4.05
C VAL A 152 -13.98 -17.97 2.82
N PRO A 153 -15.19 -17.38 2.90
CA PRO A 153 -16.05 -17.25 1.74
C PRO A 153 -15.43 -16.25 0.76
N VAL A 154 -14.77 -16.77 -0.27
CA VAL A 154 -14.19 -15.97 -1.34
C VAL A 154 -15.31 -15.65 -2.34
N PRO A 155 -15.40 -14.41 -2.87
CA PRO A 155 -16.30 -14.10 -3.95
C PRO A 155 -16.01 -15.03 -5.13
N ALA A 156 -16.96 -15.91 -5.46
CA ALA A 156 -16.99 -16.50 -6.78
C ALA A 156 -17.35 -15.35 -7.73
N GLY A 157 -16.45 -14.97 -8.64
CA GLY A 157 -16.74 -13.99 -9.69
C GLY A 157 -17.98 -14.37 -10.51
N PRO A 158 -18.36 -13.62 -11.56
CA PRO A 158 -19.53 -13.93 -12.37
C PRO A 158 -19.45 -15.39 -12.78
N ARG A 159 -20.49 -16.11 -12.36
CA ARG A 159 -20.60 -17.56 -12.36
C ARG A 159 -20.36 -18.06 -13.78
N PHE A 160 -19.12 -18.41 -14.12
CA PHE A 160 -18.86 -19.39 -15.16
C PHE A 160 -19.24 -20.72 -14.51
N GLY A 161 -20.53 -21.04 -14.58
CA GLY A 161 -21.07 -22.25 -13.96
C GLY A 161 -20.26 -23.45 -14.42
N LEU A 162 -19.59 -24.10 -13.47
CA LEU A 162 -19.22 -25.51 -13.52
C LEU A 162 -18.67 -25.90 -12.14
N PHE A 163 -19.41 -26.82 -11.54
CA PHE A 163 -19.23 -27.57 -10.29
C PHE A 163 -19.63 -26.87 -9.00
#